data_AF-A0A5M5N0P3-F1
#
_entry.id   AF-A0A5M5N0P3-F1
#
_cell.length_a   1.000
_cell.length_b   1.000
_cell.length_c   1.000
_cell.angle_alpha   90.00
_cell.angle_beta   90.00
_cell.angle_gamma   90.00
#
_symmetry.space_group_name_H-M   'P 1'
#
loop_
_entity.id
_entity.type
_entity.pdbx_description
1 polymer ?
#
loop_
_entity_poly.entity_id
_entity_poly.type
_entity_poly.pdbx_seq_one_letter_code
_entity_poly.pdbx_strand_id
1 'polypeptide(L)'
;MKQRRHIFHSLTIEIVAVLLASMVSFQVYNKIGIRMSLLPFVMVAGYVVLKLLYHVCVWATGCIIELLSHKKVALVNEPISIGTTTSSSNMEDIQKKRMELFHYEYQREQQHYQQRKEKEDDEKLCAILKYTRDTFKPFGFDEAEIFQICECVRYFVINRHVLTMTEGRIKKHSSVTQISLKNFAWNIAFQYNIGGDLTTNFVMATFAEWFSNCTFDTVRKNLRTTTGRHKIEIDEKILARYKIGNKYDNDTI
;
A
#
# COMPACT_ATOMS: atom_id res chain seq x y z
N MET A 1 -10.55 7.70 -7.07
CA MET A 1 -10.04 7.29 -5.73
C MET A 1 -10.52 8.16 -4.56
N LYS A 2 -10.69 9.49 -4.71
CA LYS A 2 -11.12 10.41 -3.63
C LYS A 2 -12.50 10.07 -3.03
N GLN A 3 -13.48 9.69 -3.86
CA GLN A 3 -14.85 9.34 -3.43
C GLN A 3 -14.91 8.08 -2.55
N ARG A 4 -14.13 7.03 -2.86
CA ARG A 4 -14.08 5.81 -2.04
C ARG A 4 -13.54 6.09 -0.64
N ARG A 5 -12.55 6.98 -0.51
CA ARG A 5 -11.96 7.36 0.78
C ARG A 5 -12.95 8.07 1.69
N HIS A 6 -13.81 8.95 1.16
CA HIS A 6 -14.88 9.59 1.93
C HIS A 6 -15.93 8.58 2.39
N ILE A 7 -16.28 7.59 1.56
CA ILE A 7 -17.20 6.51 1.94
C ILE A 7 -16.62 5.66 3.07
N PHE A 8 -15.35 5.25 2.97
CA PHE A 8 -14.69 4.49 4.03
C PHE A 8 -14.61 5.26 5.34
N HIS A 9 -14.25 6.55 5.31
CA HIS A 9 -14.25 7.37 6.54
C HIS A 9 -15.65 7.53 7.14
N SER A 10 -16.68 7.70 6.31
CA SER A 10 -18.08 7.75 6.77
C SER A 10 -18.50 6.46 7.45
N LEU A 11 -18.17 5.31 6.85
CA LEU A 11 -18.47 3.99 7.42
C LEU A 11 -17.73 3.75 8.74
N THR A 12 -16.46 4.15 8.84
CA THR A 12 -15.70 4.01 10.09
C THR A 12 -16.31 4.81 11.23
N ILE A 13 -16.80 6.03 10.96
CA ILE A 13 -17.46 6.87 11.97
C ILE A 13 -18.78 6.22 12.43
N GLU A 14 -19.56 5.67 11.50
CA GLU A 14 -20.82 4.97 11.83
C GLU A 14 -20.57 3.72 12.68
N ILE A 15 -19.57 2.90 12.34
CA ILE A 15 -19.22 1.70 13.11
C ILE A 15 -18.80 2.05 14.54
N VAL A 16 -17.95 3.07 14.71
CA VAL A 16 -17.50 3.51 16.04
C VAL A 16 -18.67 4.04 16.87
N ALA A 17 -19.59 4.81 16.27
CA ALA A 17 -20.77 5.32 16.97
C ALA A 17 -21.70 4.21 17.46
N VAL A 18 -21.93 3.17 16.66
CA VAL A 18 -22.74 2.00 17.05
C VAL A 18 -22.07 1.21 18.18
N LEU A 19 -20.75 1.02 18.12
CA LEU A 19 -20.00 0.33 19.18
C LEU A 19 -20.08 1.10 20.52
N LEU A 20 -19.93 2.42 20.49
CA LEU A 20 -20.05 3.27 21.69
C LEU A 20 -21.47 3.23 22.28
N ALA A 21 -22.51 3.32 21.43
CA ALA A 21 -23.90 3.22 21.87
C ALA A 21 -24.20 1.84 22.50
N SER A 22 -23.65 0.77 21.93
CA SER A 22 -23.76 -0.60 22.47
C SER A 22 -23.08 -0.71 23.84
N MET A 23 -21.86 -0.18 23.99
CA MET A 23 -21.12 -0.21 25.26
C MET A 23 -21.85 0.55 26.37
N VAL A 24 -22.40 1.73 26.07
CA VAL A 24 -23.19 2.53 27.02
C VAL A 24 -24.49 1.79 27.39
N SER A 25 -25.19 1.21 26.42
CA SER A 25 -26.42 0.47 26.67
C SER A 25 -26.20 -0.75 27.56
N PHE A 26 -25.08 -1.45 27.37
CA PHE A 26 -24.68 -2.57 28.21
C PHE A 26 -24.34 -2.16 29.65
N GLN A 27 -23.68 -1.00 29.82
CA GLN A 27 -23.40 -0.46 31.15
C GLN A 27 -24.67 -0.02 31.88
N VAL A 28 -25.62 0.59 31.16
CA VAL A 28 -26.93 0.99 31.69
C VAL A 28 -27.74 -0.25 32.11
N TYR A 29 -27.73 -1.30 31.29
CA TYR A 29 -28.34 -2.59 31.62
C TYR A 29 -27.77 -3.16 32.93
N ASN A 30 -26.45 -3.21 33.05
CA ASN A 30 -25.79 -3.80 34.21
C ASN A 30 -25.98 -2.98 35.51
N LYS A 31 -26.10 -1.65 35.41
CA LYS A 31 -26.29 -0.79 36.59
C LYS A 31 -27.74 -0.59 37.02
N ILE A 32 -28.67 -0.53 36.08
CA ILE A 32 -30.08 -0.17 36.35
C ILE A 32 -30.98 -1.41 36.38
N GLY A 33 -30.49 -2.58 35.95
CA GLY A 33 -31.25 -3.82 36.00
C GLY A 33 -32.44 -3.81 35.04
N ILE A 34 -32.30 -3.14 33.89
CA ILE A 34 -33.35 -3.02 32.88
C ILE A 34 -33.65 -4.41 32.30
N ARG A 35 -34.92 -4.70 32.00
CA ARG A 35 -35.31 -5.96 31.32
C ARG A 35 -34.55 -6.11 29.99
N MET A 36 -34.01 -7.30 29.74
CA MET A 36 -33.22 -7.61 28.53
C MET A 36 -33.95 -7.24 27.22
N SER A 37 -35.28 -7.31 27.20
CA SER A 37 -36.12 -6.95 26.05
C SER A 37 -36.09 -5.45 25.69
N LEU A 38 -35.67 -4.57 26.61
CA LEU A 38 -35.63 -3.11 26.41
C LEU A 38 -34.26 -2.60 25.93
N LEU A 39 -33.23 -3.46 25.96
CA LEU A 39 -31.87 -3.15 25.51
C LEU A 39 -31.77 -2.58 24.08
N PRO A 40 -32.47 -3.11 23.05
CA PRO A 40 -32.39 -2.55 21.71
C PRO A 40 -32.97 -1.13 21.63
N PHE A 41 -34.01 -0.82 22.41
CA PHE A 41 -34.60 0.52 22.45
C PHE A 41 -33.63 1.53 23.10
N VAL A 42 -32.94 1.13 24.16
CA VAL A 42 -31.89 1.94 24.81
C VAL A 42 -30.73 2.18 23.84
N MET A 43 -30.34 1.18 23.05
CA MET A 43 -29.30 1.31 22.03
C MET A 43 -29.68 2.29 20.93
N VAL A 44 -30.90 2.19 20.39
CA VAL A 44 -31.40 3.11 19.36
C VAL A 44 -31.49 4.54 19.90
N ALA A 45 -32.02 4.72 21.11
CA ALA A 45 -32.09 6.03 21.75
C ALA A 45 -30.70 6.64 21.98
N GLY A 46 -29.74 5.84 22.48
CA GLY A 46 -28.36 6.26 22.68
C GLY A 46 -27.66 6.65 21.37
N TYR A 47 -27.89 5.90 20.30
CA TYR A 47 -27.37 6.21 18.97
C TYR A 47 -27.91 7.54 18.43
N VAL A 48 -29.22 7.79 18.57
CA VAL A 48 -29.84 9.06 18.14
C VAL A 48 -29.26 10.25 18.90
N VAL A 49 -29.10 10.13 20.22
CA VAL A 49 -28.48 11.19 21.05
C VAL A 49 -27.04 11.44 20.62
N LEU A 50 -26.25 10.39 20.41
CA LEU A 50 -24.85 10.52 19.98
C LEU A 50 -24.74 11.19 18.60
N LYS A 51 -25.65 10.87 17.68
CA LYS A 51 -25.70 11.47 16.34
C LYS A 51 -26.07 12.97 16.38
N LEU A 52 -27.01 13.35 17.24
CA LEU A 52 -27.35 14.75 17.46
C LEU A 52 -26.18 15.54 18.06
N LEU A 53 -25.50 14.97 19.07
CA LEU A 53 -24.31 15.58 19.67
C LEU A 53 -23.20 15.80 18.64
N TYR A 54 -22.96 14.82 17.78
CA TYR A 54 -21.99 14.93 16.69
C TYR A 54 -22.31 16.10 15.75
N HIS A 55 -23.56 16.23 15.31
CA HIS A 55 -23.97 17.36 14.45
C HIS A 55 -23.82 18.72 15.14
N VAL A 56 -24.14 18.80 16.43
CA VAL A 56 -23.92 20.02 17.24
C VAL A 56 -22.43 20.35 17.32
N CYS A 57 -21.55 19.36 17.54
CA CYS A 57 -20.11 19.57 17.55
C CYS A 57 -19.59 20.09 16.20
N VAL A 58 -20.04 19.50 15.08
CA VAL A 58 -19.66 19.94 13.73
C VAL A 58 -20.11 21.39 13.50
N TRP A 59 -21.34 21.73 13.87
CA TRP A 59 -21.85 23.10 13.76
C TRP A 59 -21.05 24.09 14.61
N ALA A 60 -20.76 23.73 15.87
CA ALA A 60 -19.97 24.55 16.78
C ALA A 60 -18.54 24.79 16.25
N THR A 61 -17.90 23.77 15.67
CA THR A 61 -16.58 23.95 15.04
C THR A 61 -16.62 24.91 13.86
N GLY A 62 -17.69 24.90 13.07
CA GLY A 62 -17.92 25.87 11.99
C GLY A 62 -18.02 27.31 12.52
N CYS A 63 -18.83 27.53 13.55
CA CYS A 63 -18.96 28.85 14.19
C CYS A 63 -17.65 29.36 14.80
N ILE A 64 -16.84 28.48 15.40
CA ILE A 64 -15.54 28.86 15.96
C ILE A 64 -14.56 29.29 14.86
N ILE A 65 -14.52 28.58 13.74
CA ILE A 65 -13.66 28.94 12.59
C ILE A 65 -14.08 30.29 12.01
N GLU A 66 -15.38 30.53 11.87
CA GLU A 66 -15.93 31.78 11.36
C GLU A 66 -15.62 32.97 12.29
N LEU A 67 -15.76 32.78 13.60
CA LEU A 67 -15.43 33.78 14.61
C LEU A 67 -13.93 34.10 14.66
N LEU A 68 -13.07 33.07 14.54
CA LEU A 68 -11.61 33.27 14.45
C LEU A 68 -11.21 33.99 13.17
N SER A 69 -11.86 33.69 12.05
CA SER A 69 -11.60 34.35 10.77
C SER A 69 -11.97 35.84 10.84
N HIS A 70 -13.14 36.15 11.40
CA HIS A 70 -13.61 37.53 11.55
C HIS A 70 -12.73 38.34 12.52
N LYS A 71 -12.24 37.72 13.60
CA LYS A 71 -11.33 38.35 14.57
C LYS A 71 -9.93 38.60 13.99
N LYS A 72 -9.45 37.71 13.11
CA LYS A 72 -8.18 37.89 12.38
C LYS A 72 -8.25 39.03 11.36
N VAL A 73 -9.40 39.20 10.70
CA VAL A 73 -9.67 40.31 9.77
C VAL A 73 -9.77 41.65 10.51
N ALA A 74 -10.38 41.68 11.71
CA ALA A 74 -10.51 42.91 12.50
C ALA A 74 -9.19 43.45 13.08
N LEU A 75 -8.21 42.59 13.38
CA LEU A 75 -6.90 43.00 13.92
C LEU A 75 -5.95 43.57 12.84
N VAL A 76 -6.19 43.28 11.56
CA VAL A 76 -5.32 43.67 10.43
C VAL A 76 -5.70 45.04 9.84
N ASN A 77 -6.87 45.57 10.18
CA ASN A 77 -7.42 46.77 9.52
C ASN A 77 -7.23 48.08 10.31
N GLU A 78 -6.08 48.31 10.96
CA GLU A 78 -5.71 49.67 11.36
C GLU A 78 -5.19 50.44 10.12
N PRO A 79 -5.79 51.59 9.75
CA PRO A 79 -5.57 52.17 8.43
C PRO A 79 -4.34 53.08 8.37
N ILE A 80 -3.36 52.71 7.53
CA ILE A 80 -2.41 53.68 6.95
C ILE A 80 -2.99 54.14 5.61
N SER A 81 -3.36 55.42 5.59
CA SER A 81 -3.81 56.17 4.41
C SER A 81 -2.66 56.34 3.42
N ILE A 82 -2.73 55.69 2.25
CA ILE A 82 -2.10 56.19 1.01
C ILE A 82 -3.04 55.90 -0.15
N GLY A 83 -3.54 56.97 -0.79
CA GLY A 83 -4.41 56.89 -1.96
C GLY A 83 -3.68 56.39 -3.20
N THR A 84 -4.35 55.52 -3.97
CA THR A 84 -4.28 55.44 -5.43
C THR A 84 -5.48 54.63 -5.90
N THR A 85 -6.44 55.30 -6.53
CA THR A 85 -7.66 54.69 -7.09
C THR A 85 -7.36 54.09 -8.46
N THR A 86 -6.69 52.93 -8.51
CA THR A 86 -6.70 52.06 -9.69
C THR A 86 -6.54 50.58 -9.30
N SER A 87 -7.62 49.80 -9.46
CA SER A 87 -7.65 48.32 -9.62
C SER A 87 -7.49 47.38 -8.40
N SER A 88 -8.38 47.50 -7.40
CA SER A 88 -8.57 46.44 -6.40
C SER A 88 -8.93 45.08 -7.03
N SER A 89 -9.73 45.08 -8.10
CA SER A 89 -10.14 43.87 -8.83
C SER A 89 -8.96 43.12 -9.47
N ASN A 90 -8.02 43.85 -10.08
CA ASN A 90 -6.91 43.24 -10.81
C ASN A 90 -5.92 42.53 -9.87
N MET A 91 -5.73 43.03 -8.65
CA MET A 91 -4.86 42.39 -7.65
C MET A 91 -5.45 41.07 -7.13
N GLU A 92 -6.75 41.03 -6.86
CA GLU A 92 -7.45 39.81 -6.45
C GLU A 92 -7.44 38.75 -7.56
N ASP A 93 -7.66 39.16 -8.81
CA ASP A 93 -7.58 38.27 -9.98
C ASP A 93 -6.16 37.71 -10.20
N ILE A 94 -5.11 38.53 -9.99
CA ILE A 94 -3.72 38.08 -10.05
C ILE A 94 -3.44 37.04 -8.96
N GLN A 95 -3.92 37.26 -7.73
CA GLN A 95 -3.72 36.32 -6.62
C GLN A 95 -4.47 35.00 -6.86
N LYS A 96 -5.70 35.09 -7.37
CA LYS A 96 -6.48 33.91 -7.77
C LYS A 96 -5.75 33.12 -8.86
N LYS A 97 -5.24 33.79 -9.90
CA LYS A 97 -4.50 33.12 -10.98
C LYS A 97 -3.20 32.48 -10.49
N ARG A 98 -2.48 33.10 -9.55
CA ARG A 98 -1.29 32.50 -8.90
C ARG A 98 -1.66 31.27 -8.08
N MET A 99 -2.74 31.35 -7.31
CA MET A 99 -3.25 30.22 -6.53
C MET A 99 -3.65 29.04 -7.44
N GLU A 100 -4.35 29.32 -8.53
CA GLU A 100 -4.74 28.32 -9.53
C GLU A 100 -3.52 27.69 -10.21
N LEU A 101 -2.53 28.49 -10.60
CA LEU A 101 -1.29 28.00 -11.19
C LEU A 101 -0.53 27.11 -10.22
N PHE A 102 -0.39 27.52 -8.96
CA PHE A 102 0.25 26.70 -7.91
C PHE A 102 -0.48 25.38 -7.70
N HIS A 103 -1.83 25.39 -7.65
CA HIS A 103 -2.61 24.17 -7.51
C HIS A 103 -2.40 23.20 -8.69
N TYR A 104 -2.38 23.74 -9.91
CA TYR A 104 -2.16 22.98 -11.13
C TYR A 104 -0.74 22.38 -11.20
N GLU A 105 0.29 23.17 -10.89
CA GLU A 105 1.68 22.72 -10.83
C GLU A 105 1.88 21.63 -9.78
N TYR A 106 1.34 21.83 -8.57
CA TYR A 106 1.40 20.84 -7.51
C TYR A 106 0.73 19.53 -7.94
N GLN A 107 -0.46 19.58 -8.54
CA GLN A 107 -1.14 18.38 -9.01
C GLN A 107 -0.33 17.65 -10.09
N ARG A 108 0.28 18.38 -11.01
CA ARG A 108 1.12 17.81 -12.07
C ARG A 108 2.37 17.16 -11.50
N GLU A 109 3.04 17.80 -10.55
CA GLU A 109 4.22 17.25 -9.88
C GLU A 109 3.89 15.96 -9.11
N GLN A 110 2.72 15.92 -8.44
CA GLN A 110 2.24 14.69 -7.79
C GLN A 110 1.98 13.56 -8.81
N GLN A 111 1.39 13.87 -9.96
CA GLN A 111 1.18 12.88 -11.03
C GLN A 111 2.51 12.39 -11.60
N HIS A 112 3.45 13.29 -11.88
CA HIS A 112 4.78 12.92 -12.36
C HIS A 112 5.54 12.06 -11.33
N TYR A 113 5.44 12.39 -10.05
CA TYR A 113 6.04 11.59 -8.98
C TYR A 113 5.47 10.17 -8.94
N GLN A 114 4.13 10.03 -9.04
CA GLN A 114 3.47 8.73 -9.08
C GLN A 114 3.90 7.92 -10.31
N GLN A 115 3.88 8.52 -11.51
CA GLN A 115 4.30 7.86 -12.74
C GLN A 115 5.75 7.39 -12.70
N ARG A 116 6.66 8.21 -12.17
CA ARG A 116 8.06 7.83 -12.01
C ARG A 116 8.21 6.65 -11.06
N LYS A 117 7.50 6.66 -9.94
CA LYS A 117 7.52 5.56 -8.99
C LYS A 117 6.96 4.26 -9.59
N GLU A 118 5.83 4.34 -10.29
CA GLU A 118 5.23 3.19 -10.99
C GLU A 118 6.19 2.64 -12.05
N LYS A 119 6.82 3.50 -12.85
CA LYS A 119 7.83 3.10 -13.83
C LYS A 119 9.03 2.40 -13.17
N GLU A 120 9.54 2.95 -12.07
CA GLU A 120 10.65 2.35 -11.32
C GLU A 120 10.28 0.97 -10.74
N ASP A 121 9.05 0.82 -10.22
CA ASP A 121 8.52 -0.43 -9.69
C ASP A 121 8.30 -1.47 -10.81
N ASP A 122 7.80 -1.04 -11.98
CA ASP A 122 7.60 -1.88 -13.16
C ASP A 122 8.93 -2.34 -13.78
N GLU A 123 9.91 -1.45 -13.90
CA GLU A 123 11.27 -1.80 -14.35
C GLU A 123 11.92 -2.82 -13.41
N LYS A 124 11.75 -2.63 -12.10
CA LYS A 124 12.23 -3.56 -11.08
C LYS A 124 11.56 -4.92 -11.22
N LEU A 125 10.24 -4.96 -11.38
CA LEU A 125 9.50 -6.20 -11.60
C LEU A 125 9.95 -6.90 -12.89
N CYS A 126 10.07 -6.17 -13.99
CA CYS A 126 10.55 -6.70 -15.27
C CYS A 126 11.94 -7.33 -15.15
N ALA A 127 12.88 -6.67 -14.45
CA ALA A 127 14.21 -7.21 -14.20
C ALA A 127 14.16 -8.54 -13.43
N ILE A 128 13.27 -8.65 -12.45
CA ILE A 128 13.12 -9.85 -11.61
C ILE A 128 12.47 -11.00 -12.36
N LEU A 129 11.46 -10.71 -13.19
CA LEU A 129 10.83 -11.72 -14.05
C LEU A 129 11.81 -12.21 -15.13
N LYS A 130 12.65 -11.32 -15.68
CA LYS A 130 13.73 -11.70 -16.61
C LYS A 130 14.76 -12.58 -15.93
N TYR A 131 15.22 -12.21 -14.72
CA TYR A 131 16.09 -13.05 -13.90
C TYR A 131 15.49 -14.43 -13.66
N THR A 132 14.20 -14.49 -13.33
CA THR A 132 13.48 -15.76 -13.08
C THR A 132 13.50 -16.64 -14.33
N ARG A 133 13.12 -16.11 -15.49
CA ARG A 133 13.13 -16.84 -16.76
C ARG A 133 14.53 -17.34 -17.12
N ASP A 134 15.53 -16.48 -17.06
CA ASP A 134 16.92 -16.82 -17.41
C ASP A 134 17.53 -17.82 -16.42
N THR A 135 17.05 -17.82 -15.17
CA THR A 135 17.47 -18.79 -14.15
C THR A 135 16.95 -20.19 -14.47
N PHE A 136 15.68 -20.35 -14.86
CA PHE A 136 15.09 -21.69 -15.03
C PHE A 136 15.23 -22.27 -16.44
N LYS A 137 15.37 -21.44 -17.47
CA LYS A 137 15.51 -21.87 -18.87
C LYS A 137 16.63 -22.92 -19.09
N PRO A 138 17.82 -22.82 -18.48
CA PRO A 138 18.89 -23.82 -18.65
C PRO A 138 18.62 -25.17 -17.97
N PHE A 139 17.60 -25.28 -17.12
CA PHE A 139 17.36 -26.48 -16.29
C PHE A 139 16.33 -27.46 -16.87
N GLY A 140 15.80 -27.18 -18.06
CA GLY A 140 14.87 -28.07 -18.76
C GLY A 140 13.40 -27.90 -18.37
N PHE A 141 13.05 -26.80 -17.69
CA PHE A 141 11.65 -26.44 -17.44
C PHE A 141 10.97 -26.06 -18.75
N ASP A 142 9.72 -26.48 -18.92
CA ASP A 142 8.93 -26.05 -20.07
C ASP A 142 8.45 -24.59 -19.92
N GLU A 143 8.02 -23.97 -21.02
CA GLU A 143 7.56 -22.57 -20.99
C GLU A 143 6.34 -22.36 -20.10
N ALA A 144 5.50 -23.38 -19.87
CA ALA A 144 4.33 -23.28 -19.00
C ALA A 144 4.75 -23.30 -17.52
N GLU A 145 5.70 -24.15 -17.12
CA GLU A 145 6.30 -24.18 -15.79
C GLU A 145 7.04 -22.87 -15.50
N ILE A 146 7.84 -22.36 -16.46
CA ILE A 146 8.52 -21.08 -16.31
C ILE A 146 7.50 -19.94 -16.17
N PHE A 147 6.42 -19.96 -16.96
CA PHE A 147 5.34 -18.98 -16.84
C PHE A 147 4.67 -19.04 -15.46
N GLN A 148 4.36 -20.23 -14.95
CA GLN A 148 3.81 -20.41 -13.61
C GLN A 148 4.75 -19.88 -12.52
N ILE A 149 6.05 -20.15 -12.62
CA ILE A 149 7.05 -19.61 -11.68
C ILE A 149 7.06 -18.08 -11.75
N CYS A 150 7.02 -17.50 -12.96
CA CYS A 150 6.95 -16.05 -13.15
C CYS A 150 5.70 -15.45 -12.47
N GLU A 151 4.54 -16.10 -12.61
CA GLU A 151 3.29 -15.64 -11.98
C GLU A 151 3.37 -15.74 -10.44
N CYS A 152 3.91 -16.84 -9.91
CA CYS A 152 4.15 -16.98 -8.47
C CYS A 152 5.09 -15.87 -7.95
N VAL A 153 6.16 -15.56 -8.68
CA VAL A 153 7.12 -14.47 -8.35
C VAL A 153 6.43 -13.11 -8.41
N ARG A 154 5.68 -12.82 -9.48
CA ARG A 154 4.93 -11.58 -9.65
C ARG A 154 3.95 -11.38 -8.48
N TYR A 155 3.18 -12.40 -8.15
CA TYR A 155 2.24 -12.34 -7.03
C TYR A 155 2.97 -12.13 -5.69
N PHE A 156 4.08 -12.84 -5.47
CA PHE A 156 4.92 -12.75 -4.29
C PHE A 156 5.46 -11.35 -4.02
N VAL A 157 6.02 -10.69 -5.04
CA VAL A 157 6.66 -9.38 -4.86
C VAL A 157 5.66 -8.23 -4.83
N ILE A 158 4.59 -8.30 -5.62
CA ILE A 158 3.54 -7.26 -5.68
C ILE A 158 2.68 -7.29 -4.43
N ASN A 159 2.15 -8.47 -4.08
CA ASN A 159 1.15 -8.58 -3.01
C ASN A 159 1.76 -8.87 -1.64
N ARG A 160 3.07 -9.20 -1.56
CA ARG A 160 3.69 -9.69 -0.32
C ARG A 160 2.93 -10.89 0.27
N HIS A 161 2.43 -11.74 -0.62
CA HIS A 161 1.67 -12.95 -0.29
C HIS A 161 2.07 -14.08 -1.22
N VAL A 162 1.80 -15.31 -0.82
CA VAL A 162 2.18 -16.49 -1.59
C VAL A 162 0.97 -17.01 -2.34
N LEU A 163 1.14 -17.29 -3.64
CA LEU A 163 0.14 -17.94 -4.45
C LEU A 163 0.14 -19.45 -4.11
N THR A 164 -0.93 -19.94 -3.49
CA THR A 164 -1.04 -21.33 -3.02
C THR A 164 -1.84 -22.25 -3.95
N MET A 165 -2.54 -21.68 -4.93
CA MET A 165 -3.46 -22.37 -5.84
C MET A 165 -3.03 -22.14 -7.28
N THR A 166 -2.04 -22.89 -7.75
CA THR A 166 -1.67 -22.95 -9.17
C THR A 166 -2.36 -24.16 -9.80
N GLU A 167 -2.99 -23.98 -10.97
CA GLU A 167 -3.78 -25.02 -11.67
C GLU A 167 -2.97 -26.30 -12.00
N GLY A 168 -1.62 -26.24 -11.93
CA GLY A 168 -0.73 -27.39 -11.97
C GLY A 168 0.45 -27.23 -10.99
N ARG A 169 0.90 -28.34 -10.40
CA ARG A 169 2.14 -28.36 -9.61
C ARG A 169 3.34 -28.36 -10.55
N ILE A 170 4.33 -27.52 -10.25
CA ILE A 170 5.63 -27.53 -10.93
C ILE A 170 6.33 -28.84 -10.58
N LYS A 171 6.71 -29.62 -11.60
CA LYS A 171 7.25 -30.96 -11.41
C LYS A 171 8.70 -30.88 -10.95
N LYS A 172 9.12 -31.85 -10.15
CA LYS A 172 10.49 -31.96 -9.67
C LYS A 172 11.46 -32.31 -10.80
N HIS A 173 12.28 -31.35 -11.19
CA HIS A 173 13.47 -31.56 -12.02
C HIS A 173 14.66 -31.96 -11.15
N SER A 174 15.17 -33.19 -11.31
CA SER A 174 16.30 -33.73 -10.52
C SER A 174 17.59 -32.91 -10.66
N SER A 175 17.69 -32.15 -11.75
CA SER A 175 18.80 -31.25 -12.02
C SER A 175 18.86 -30.08 -11.03
N VAL A 176 17.75 -29.68 -10.40
CA VAL A 176 17.68 -28.54 -9.48
C VAL A 176 17.59 -29.01 -8.03
N THR A 177 18.43 -28.45 -7.15
CA THR A 177 18.48 -28.81 -5.73
C THR A 177 17.60 -27.89 -4.88
N GLN A 178 17.20 -28.36 -3.69
CA GLN A 178 16.53 -27.52 -2.69
C GLN A 178 17.36 -26.28 -2.33
N ILE A 179 18.70 -26.39 -2.31
CA ILE A 179 19.57 -25.26 -1.99
C ILE A 179 19.48 -24.18 -3.08
N SER A 180 19.53 -24.57 -4.36
CA SER A 180 19.35 -23.64 -5.47
C SER A 180 17.99 -22.91 -5.39
N LEU A 181 16.91 -23.62 -5.06
CA LEU A 181 15.57 -23.02 -4.96
C LEU A 181 15.42 -22.06 -3.77
N LYS A 182 16.06 -22.37 -2.63
CA LYS A 182 16.11 -21.46 -1.48
C LYS A 182 16.92 -20.20 -1.81
N ASN A 183 18.09 -20.35 -2.43
CA ASN A 183 18.91 -19.23 -2.89
C ASN A 183 18.16 -18.36 -3.90
N PHE A 184 17.47 -18.97 -4.86
CA PHE A 184 16.60 -18.25 -5.80
C PHE A 184 15.56 -17.37 -5.09
N ALA A 185 14.81 -17.94 -4.15
CA ALA A 185 13.81 -17.20 -3.39
C ALA A 185 14.44 -16.10 -2.52
N TRP A 186 15.57 -16.38 -1.89
CA TRP A 186 16.31 -15.39 -1.11
C TRP A 186 16.76 -14.21 -1.98
N ASN A 187 17.29 -14.48 -3.17
CA ASN A 187 17.76 -13.44 -4.09
C ASN A 187 16.63 -12.46 -4.43
N ILE A 188 15.44 -12.97 -4.76
CA ILE A 188 14.26 -12.12 -5.03
C ILE A 188 13.81 -11.38 -3.77
N ALA A 189 13.67 -12.09 -2.65
CA ALA A 189 13.23 -11.51 -1.39
C ALA A 189 14.14 -10.36 -0.93
N PHE A 190 15.45 -10.50 -1.11
CA PHE A 190 16.44 -9.49 -0.80
C PHE A 190 16.20 -8.19 -1.59
N GLN A 191 15.91 -8.27 -2.89
CA GLN A 191 15.66 -7.08 -3.72
C GLN A 191 14.43 -6.28 -3.27
N TYR A 192 13.44 -6.93 -2.65
CA TYR A 192 12.21 -6.30 -2.18
C TYR A 192 12.16 -6.08 -0.67
N ASN A 193 13.22 -6.43 0.08
CA ASN A 193 13.21 -6.43 1.54
C ASN A 193 12.03 -7.25 2.09
N ILE A 194 11.84 -8.47 1.58
CA ILE A 194 10.83 -9.43 2.04
C ILE A 194 11.42 -10.28 3.17
N GLY A 195 10.65 -10.47 4.24
CA GLY A 195 11.06 -11.25 5.41
C GLY A 195 11.22 -12.75 5.15
N GLY A 196 12.01 -13.40 6.00
CA GLY A 196 12.33 -14.83 5.88
C GLY A 196 11.10 -15.73 5.92
N ASP A 197 10.15 -15.51 6.84
CA ASP A 197 8.96 -16.37 6.99
C ASP A 197 8.11 -16.41 5.71
N LEU A 198 7.87 -15.24 5.10
CA LEU A 198 7.12 -15.15 3.85
C LEU A 198 7.88 -15.79 2.69
N THR A 199 9.20 -15.62 2.66
CA THR A 199 10.09 -16.26 1.67
C THR A 199 10.05 -17.79 1.80
N THR A 200 10.03 -18.32 3.03
CA THR A 200 9.88 -19.75 3.30
C THR A 200 8.55 -20.28 2.78
N ASN A 201 7.44 -19.58 3.07
CA ASN A 201 6.13 -19.94 2.52
C ASN A 201 6.14 -19.96 0.99
N PHE A 202 6.79 -18.98 0.35
CA PHE A 202 6.93 -18.92 -1.10
C PHE A 202 7.66 -20.16 -1.66
N VAL A 203 8.79 -20.53 -1.04
CA VAL A 203 9.57 -21.72 -1.45
C VAL A 203 8.73 -22.99 -1.33
N MET A 204 8.07 -23.18 -0.18
CA MET A 204 7.32 -24.39 0.10
C MET A 204 6.05 -24.53 -0.75
N ALA A 205 5.37 -23.41 -1.06
CA ALA A 205 4.19 -23.44 -1.92
C ALA A 205 4.55 -23.61 -3.41
N THR A 206 5.50 -22.80 -3.90
CA THR A 206 5.86 -22.78 -5.33
C THR A 206 6.60 -24.04 -5.74
N PHE A 207 7.49 -24.56 -4.90
CA PHE A 207 8.33 -25.72 -5.20
C PHE A 207 7.98 -26.93 -4.32
N ALA A 208 6.68 -27.15 -4.06
CA ALA A 208 6.18 -28.14 -3.13
C ALA A 208 6.78 -29.55 -3.31
N GLU A 209 7.01 -30.00 -4.56
CA GLU A 209 7.60 -31.32 -4.81
C GLU A 209 9.04 -31.48 -4.32
N TRP A 210 9.82 -30.40 -4.21
CA TRP A 210 11.16 -30.45 -3.65
C TRP A 210 11.15 -30.45 -2.13
N PHE A 211 10.13 -29.88 -1.49
CA PHE A 211 10.07 -29.62 -0.05
C PHE A 211 8.99 -30.43 0.67
N SER A 212 8.41 -31.46 0.03
CA SER A 212 7.34 -32.30 0.59
C SER A 212 7.67 -32.93 1.94
N ASN A 213 8.95 -33.24 2.17
CA ASN A 213 9.45 -33.83 3.42
C ASN A 213 10.18 -32.82 4.32
N CYS A 214 10.06 -31.52 4.06
CA CYS A 214 10.73 -30.47 4.83
C CYS A 214 9.74 -29.75 5.74
N THR A 215 10.17 -29.46 6.97
CA THR A 215 9.41 -28.58 7.87
C THR A 215 9.69 -27.12 7.55
N PHE A 216 8.74 -26.24 7.90
CA PHE A 216 8.90 -24.79 7.75
C PHE A 216 10.20 -24.28 8.39
N ASP A 217 10.47 -24.67 9.64
CA ASP A 217 11.67 -24.22 10.37
C ASP A 217 12.98 -24.68 9.70
N THR A 218 12.99 -25.88 9.13
CA THR A 218 14.17 -26.40 8.40
C THR A 218 14.46 -25.56 7.15
N VAL A 219 13.43 -25.19 6.39
CA VAL A 219 13.59 -24.35 5.19
C VAL A 219 13.99 -22.93 5.58
N ARG A 220 13.34 -22.36 6.60
CA ARG A 220 13.59 -21.01 7.10
C ARG A 220 15.03 -20.78 7.57
N LYS A 221 15.58 -21.71 8.35
CA LYS A 221 16.93 -21.57 8.93
C LYS A 221 18.03 -21.45 7.87
N ASN A 222 17.81 -22.00 6.67
CA ASN A 222 18.83 -22.13 5.63
C ASN A 222 18.37 -21.56 4.28
N LEU A 223 17.62 -20.44 4.28
CA LEU A 223 17.18 -19.78 3.04
C LEU A 223 18.34 -19.28 2.18
N ARG A 224 19.45 -18.89 2.81
CA ARG A 224 20.68 -18.43 2.16
C ARG A 224 21.78 -19.46 2.35
N THR A 225 22.42 -19.90 1.28
CA THR A 225 23.59 -20.78 1.35
C THR A 225 24.64 -20.32 0.34
N THR A 226 25.77 -19.85 0.85
CA THR A 226 26.91 -19.34 0.05
C THR A 226 28.05 -20.35 -0.09
N THR A 227 28.02 -21.43 0.68
CA THR A 227 29.07 -22.46 0.68
C THR A 227 28.79 -23.53 -0.37
N GLY A 228 29.78 -23.82 -1.22
CA GLY A 228 29.68 -24.84 -2.29
C GLY A 228 29.20 -24.26 -3.63
N ARG A 229 29.36 -25.04 -4.70
CA ARG A 229 28.90 -24.68 -6.05
C ARG A 229 27.44 -25.12 -6.22
N HIS A 230 26.53 -24.15 -6.26
CA HIS A 230 25.10 -24.39 -6.47
C HIS A 230 24.72 -23.95 -7.88
N LYS A 231 23.65 -24.54 -8.43
CA LYS A 231 23.18 -24.14 -9.77
C LYS A 231 22.57 -22.75 -9.78
N ILE A 232 22.01 -22.32 -8.65
CA ILE A 232 21.55 -20.95 -8.43
C ILE A 232 22.30 -20.44 -7.20
N GLU A 233 23.22 -19.51 -7.43
CA GLU A 233 24.04 -18.90 -6.39
C GLU A 233 23.38 -17.64 -5.83
N ILE A 234 23.88 -17.19 -4.68
CA ILE A 234 23.43 -15.95 -4.06
C ILE A 234 23.81 -14.76 -4.92
N ASP A 235 22.83 -13.91 -5.17
CA ASP A 235 23.01 -12.70 -5.96
C ASP A 235 22.23 -11.52 -5.39
N GLU A 236 22.98 -10.59 -4.82
CA GLU A 236 22.48 -9.35 -4.26
C GLU A 236 22.33 -8.24 -5.32
N LYS A 237 22.87 -8.45 -6.54
CA LYS A 237 22.96 -7.43 -7.59
C LYS A 237 22.11 -7.78 -8.82
N ILE A 238 20.98 -8.47 -8.64
CA ILE A 238 20.04 -8.79 -9.74
C ILE A 238 19.67 -7.53 -10.51
N LEU A 239 19.26 -6.47 -9.81
CA LEU A 239 18.82 -5.24 -10.46
C LEU A 239 19.92 -4.56 -11.26
N ALA A 240 21.18 -4.64 -10.85
CA ALA A 240 22.28 -4.07 -11.63
C ALA A 240 22.55 -4.83 -12.93
N ARG A 241 22.27 -6.15 -12.97
CA ARG A 241 22.47 -6.98 -14.16
C ARG A 241 21.26 -6.98 -15.10
N TYR A 242 20.06 -6.90 -14.54
CA TYR A 242 18.81 -7.10 -15.27
C TYR A 242 18.01 -5.83 -15.51
N LYS A 243 18.26 -4.73 -14.79
CA LYS A 243 17.74 -3.43 -15.23
C LYS A 243 18.35 -3.14 -16.58
N ILE A 244 17.48 -3.07 -17.59
CA ILE A 244 17.84 -2.49 -18.88
C ILE A 244 18.14 -1.02 -18.55
N GLY A 245 19.41 -0.66 -18.45
CA GLY A 245 19.76 0.75 -18.53
C GLY A 245 19.16 1.27 -19.83
N ASN A 246 18.39 2.35 -19.77
CA ASN A 246 17.97 3.09 -20.95
C ASN A 246 19.23 3.51 -21.72
N LYS A 247 19.75 2.61 -22.56
CA LYS A 247 20.84 2.89 -23.49
C LYS A 247 20.32 3.52 -24.78
N TYR A 248 19.06 4.00 -24.77
CA TYR A 248 18.35 4.58 -25.91
C TYR A 248 17.83 6.01 -25.67
N ASP A 249 18.16 6.67 -24.55
CA ASP A 249 17.70 8.05 -24.28
C ASP A 249 18.81 9.12 -24.32
N ASN A 250 20.03 8.79 -24.78
CA ASN A 250 21.14 9.76 -24.84
C ASN A 250 21.58 10.20 -26.26
N ASP A 251 20.88 9.77 -27.33
CA ASP A 251 21.23 10.16 -28.70
C ASP A 251 20.20 11.10 -29.35
N THR A 252 19.47 11.92 -28.57
CA THR A 252 18.64 12.98 -29.14
C THR A 252 18.58 14.22 -28.26
N ILE A 253 19.67 14.99 -28.26
CA ILE A 253 19.66 16.47 -28.28
C ILE A 253 20.77 16.91 -29.24
#